data_AF-A0A511Z708-F1
#
_entry.id   AF-A0A511Z708-F1
#
_cell.length_a   1.000
_cell.length_b   1.000
_cell.length_c   1.000
_cell.angle_alpha   90.00
_cell.angle_beta   90.00
_cell.angle_gamma   90.00
#
_symmetry.space_group_name_H-M   'P 1'
#
loop_
_entity.id
_entity.type
_entity.pdbx_description
1 polymer ?
#
loop_
_entity_poly.entity_id
_entity_poly.type
_entity_poly.pdbx_seq_one_letter_code
_entity_poly.pdbx_strand_id
1 'polypeptide(L)' 'MNKEKESPEELRERLRQEELKGNPAGGVHGGGLQDLVGGLGWKGTGILILILLIATVFYFAFFN' A
#
# COMPACT_ATOMS: atom_id res chain seq x y z
N MET A 1 1.08 -4.30 37.55
CA MET A 1 1.21 -4.58 36.11
C MET A 1 1.53 -6.06 35.98
N ASN A 2 0.50 -6.90 35.85
CA ASN A 2 0.69 -8.34 35.69
C ASN A 2 1.34 -8.57 34.33
N LYS A 3 2.55 -9.13 34.34
CA LYS A 3 3.22 -9.63 33.13
C LYS A 3 2.54 -10.93 32.73
N GLU A 4 1.31 -10.84 32.22
CA GLU A 4 0.79 -11.91 31.38
C GLU A 4 1.76 -12.05 30.22
N LYS A 5 2.26 -13.26 30.00
CA LYS A 5 3.21 -13.54 28.92
C LYS A 5 2.44 -13.37 27.61
N GLU A 6 2.58 -12.19 26.98
CA GLU A 6 2.09 -11.95 25.61
C GLU A 6 2.52 -13.13 24.74
N SER A 7 1.58 -13.62 23.91
CA SER A 7 1.94 -14.60 22.90
C SER A 7 2.94 -13.98 21.92
N PRO A 8 3.77 -14.78 21.23
CA PRO A 8 4.68 -14.26 20.21
C PRO A 8 3.98 -13.44 19.12
N GLU A 9 2.71 -13.72 18.84
CA GLU A 9 1.90 -12.98 17.87
C GLU A 9 1.46 -11.62 18.42
N GLU A 10 0.99 -11.58 19.67
CA GLU A 10 0.61 -10.35 20.36
C GLU A 10 1.80 -9.40 20.52
N LEU A 11 2.97 -9.94 20.84
CA LEU A 11 4.20 -9.16 20.94
C LEU A 11 4.58 -8.52 19.59
N ARG A 12 4.47 -9.26 18.48
CA ARG A 12 4.77 -8.74 17.14
C ARG A 12 3.80 -7.64 16.74
N GLU A 13 2.51 -7.85 16.98
CA GLU A 13 1.51 -6.85 16.65
C GLU A 13 1.69 -5.59 17.52
N ARG A 14 1.98 -5.73 18.82
CA ARG A 14 2.29 -4.58 19.69
C ARG A 14 3.48 -3.78 19.18
N LEU A 15 4.58 -4.44 18.81
CA LEU A 15 5.76 -3.77 18.24
C LEU A 15 5.45 -3.06 16.92
N ARG A 16 4.66 -3.69 16.03
CA ARG A 16 4.19 -3.06 14.78
C ARG A 16 3.34 -1.82 15.06
N GLN A 17 2.46 -1.88 16.05
CA GLN A 17 1.63 -0.75 16.46
C GLN A 17 2.46 0.37 17.11
N GLU A 18 3.48 0.05 17.90
CA GLU A 18 4.44 1.01 18.45
C GLU A 18 5.27 1.70 17.35
N GLU A 19 5.69 0.95 16.32
CA GLU A 19 6.38 1.49 15.13
C GLU A 19 5.48 2.47 14.37
N LEU A 20 4.21 2.10 14.10
CA LEU A 20 3.25 2.95 13.40
C LEU A 20 2.94 4.24 14.17
N LYS A 21 2.93 4.21 15.51
CA LYS A 21 2.75 5.40 16.36
C LYS A 21 3.95 6.34 16.32
N GLY A 22 5.17 5.79 16.30
CA GLY A 22 6.42 6.56 16.23
C GLY A 22 6.75 7.08 14.82
N ASN A 23 6.24 6.41 13.80
CA ASN A 23 6.46 6.76 12.40
C ASN A 23 5.15 6.63 11.59
N PRO A 24 4.22 7.61 11.73
CA PRO A 24 2.91 7.57 11.07
C PRO A 24 3.02 7.59 9.52
N ALA A 25 4.13 8.07 8.98
CA ALA A 25 4.43 8.03 7.55
C ALA A 25 5.23 6.79 7.12
N GLY A 26 5.61 5.90 8.04
CA GLY A 26 6.42 4.71 7.74
C GLY A 26 5.76 3.75 6.75
N GLY A 27 4.44 3.61 6.82
CA GLY A 27 3.65 2.86 5.85
C GLY A 27 3.44 3.58 4.51
N VAL A 28 3.58 4.91 4.47
CA VAL A 28 3.37 5.73 3.25
C VAL A 28 4.56 5.61 2.30
N HIS A 29 5.78 5.50 2.84
CA HIS A 29 6.99 5.27 2.04
C HIS A 29 7.34 3.78 1.85
N GLY A 30 6.73 2.86 2.61
CA GLY A 30 6.98 1.43 2.52
C GLY A 30 6.16 0.68 1.46
N GLY A 31 5.09 1.30 0.94
CA GLY A 31 4.18 0.67 -0.03
C GLY A 31 4.74 0.67 -1.46
N GLY A 32 5.02 -0.51 -1.99
CA GLY A 32 5.43 -0.71 -3.38
C GLY A 32 4.25 -0.77 -4.36
N LEU A 33 4.55 -0.94 -5.65
CA LEU A 33 3.52 -1.20 -6.67
C LEU A 33 2.67 -2.44 -6.33
N GLN A 34 3.26 -3.41 -5.63
CA GLN A 34 2.59 -4.61 -5.14
C GLN A 34 1.48 -4.29 -4.13
N ASP A 35 1.70 -3.33 -3.23
CA ASP A 35 0.69 -2.91 -2.25
C ASP A 35 -0.43 -2.10 -2.92
N LEU A 36 -0.08 -1.29 -3.93
CA LEU A 36 -1.07 -0.58 -4.74
C LEU A 36 -1.97 -1.57 -5.49
N VAL A 37 -1.38 -2.55 -6.18
CA VAL A 37 -2.13 -3.59 -6.91
C VAL A 37 -2.92 -4.49 -5.95
N GLY A 38 -2.36 -4.82 -4.79
CA GLY A 38 -3.02 -5.60 -3.74
C GLY A 38 -4.23 -4.88 -3.13
N GLY A 39 -4.09 -3.58 -2.85
CA GLY A 39 -5.16 -2.75 -2.26
C GLY A 39 -6.27 -2.39 -3.25
N LEU A 40 -5.95 -2.11 -4.52
CA LEU A 40 -6.94 -1.87 -5.59
C LEU A 40 -7.61 -3.17 -6.08
N GLY A 41 -6.93 -4.30 -5.90
CA GLY A 41 -7.30 -5.57 -6.48
C GLY A 41 -7.21 -5.59 -8.01
N TRP A 42 -7.47 -6.76 -8.59
CA TRP A 42 -7.32 -6.97 -10.03
C TRP A 42 -8.27 -6.10 -10.87
N LYS A 43 -9.49 -5.81 -10.39
CA LYS A 43 -10.47 -4.98 -11.09
C LYS A 43 -10.04 -3.51 -11.12
N GLY A 44 -9.64 -2.95 -9.98
CA GLY A 44 -9.20 -1.56 -9.89
C GLY A 44 -7.92 -1.32 -10.68
N THR A 45 -6.96 -2.25 -10.56
CA THR A 45 -5.71 -2.21 -11.31
C THR A 45 -5.96 -2.28 -12.82
N GLY A 46 -6.87 -3.14 -13.28
CA GLY A 46 -7.23 -3.24 -14.70
C GLY A 46 -7.83 -1.95 -15.26
N ILE A 47 -8.72 -1.29 -14.51
CA ILE A 47 -9.30 0.01 -14.90
C ILE A 47 -8.21 1.09 -14.97
N LEU A 48 -7.31 1.14 -13.99
CA LEU A 48 -6.22 2.11 -13.97
C LEU A 48 -5.28 1.96 -15.18
N ILE A 49 -4.94 0.72 -15.54
CA ILE A 49 -4.14 0.44 -16.75
C ILE A 49 -4.87 0.91 -18.01
N LEU A 50 -6.17 0.64 -18.12
CA LEU A 50 -6.97 1.06 -19.28
C LEU A 50 -6.96 2.59 -19.45
N ILE A 51 -7.12 3.34 -18.35
CA ILE A 51 -7.06 4.81 -18.35
C ILE A 51 -5.68 5.30 -18.83
N LEU A 52 -4.59 4.71 -18.32
CA LEU A 52 -3.24 5.09 -18.73
C LEU A 52 -2.99 4.84 -20.22
N LEU A 53 -3.46 3.71 -20.75
CA LEU A 53 -3.35 3.41 -22.17
C LEU A 53 -4.12 4.41 -23.03
N ILE A 54 -5.36 4.72 -22.65
CA ILE A 54 -6.18 5.71 -23.35
C ILE A 54 -5.50 7.08 -23.34
N ALA A 55 -5.05 7.55 -22.18
CA ALA A 55 -4.33 8.82 -22.04
C ALA A 55 -3.05 8.86 -22.89
N THR A 56 -2.33 7.74 -22.96
CA THR A 56 -1.12 7.61 -23.78
C THR A 56 -1.45 7.75 -25.27
N VAL A 57 -2.49 7.05 -25.75
CA VAL A 57 -2.95 7.17 -27.15
C VAL A 57 -3.35 8.61 -27.47
N PHE A 58 -4.10 9.27 -26.57
CA PHE A 58 -4.45 10.67 -26.73
C PHE A 58 -3.22 11.57 -26.79
N TYR A 59 -2.24 11.40 -25.90
CA TYR A 59 -1.02 12.19 -25.93
C TYR A 59 -0.29 12.06 -27.27
N PHE A 60 -0.09 10.83 -27.76
CA PHE A 60 0.57 10.62 -29.05
C PHE A 60 -0.23 11.11 -30.25
N ALA A 61 -1.56 11.10 -30.19
CA ALA A 61 -2.40 11.57 -31.29
C ALA A 61 -2.45 13.10 -31.43
N PHE A 62 -2.25 13.83 -30.32
CA PHE A 62 -2.45 15.29 -30.28
C PHE A 62 -1.17 16.10 -30.04
N PHE A 63 -0.13 15.52 -29.44
CA PHE A 63 1.07 16.24 -29.00
C PHE A 63 2.39 15.70 -29.55
N ASN A 64 2.34 14.72 -30.44
CA ASN A 64 3.50 14.14 -31.14
C ASN A 64 3.24 14.13 -32.64
#